data_AF-A0A1A9D2M1-F1
#
_entry.id   AF-A0A1A9D2M1-F1
#
_cell.length_a   1.000
_cell.length_b   1.000
_cell.length_c   1.000
_cell.angle_alpha   90.00
_cell.angle_beta   90.00
_cell.angle_gamma   90.00
#
_symmetry.space_group_name_H-M   'P 1'
#
loop_
_entity.id
_entity.type
_entity.pdbx_description
1 polymer ?
#
loop_
_entity_poly.entity_id
_entity_poly.type
_entity_poly.pdbx_seq_one_letter_code
_entity_poly.pdbx_strand_id
1 'polypeptide(L)'
;MGAALHLAHAHQMPVKKRRPKRTGGGNGGEFAAIAHRIYQDDRADTQSRQLLLAAAYAITMAPLDEDTNVWRAICNAIGPSVADWNGLRSRIRHDLPCYLPPDHRWGSDRLNQRCRGPRVRMHPDGPDDFRNQMKVCGEKTHDKVVEKDPITGWHTNHFFCARHRDHLHRVADQVAEQNAAAPPPVPNSGGLLPSYFDSDWLWMYRWATTQAWEPPKAYGLRADDWPVPGRDPVPQKARLRLVLGGGDLGGAE
;
A
#
# COMPACT_ATOMS: atom_id res chain seq x y z
N MET A 1 61.09 -6.26 -45.36
CA MET A 1 61.42 -7.19 -44.25
C MET A 1 62.32 -6.40 -43.30
N GLY A 2 61.96 -5.94 -42.11
CA GLY A 2 61.00 -6.42 -41.12
C GLY A 2 61.78 -6.66 -39.82
N ALA A 3 61.89 -5.67 -38.94
CA ALA A 3 62.39 -5.79 -37.56
C ALA A 3 62.01 -4.50 -36.80
N ALA A 4 60.83 -4.40 -36.21
CA ALA A 4 60.47 -4.91 -34.88
C ALA A 4 61.18 -4.17 -33.73
N LEU A 5 60.55 -3.06 -33.33
CA LEU A 5 60.62 -2.43 -32.01
C LEU A 5 60.37 -3.46 -30.90
N HIS A 6 61.23 -3.50 -29.89
CA HIS A 6 60.86 -3.97 -28.56
C HIS A 6 61.32 -2.96 -27.50
N LEU A 7 60.44 -1.99 -27.24
CA LEU A 7 60.42 -1.18 -26.02
C LEU A 7 59.98 -2.07 -24.86
N ALA A 8 60.91 -2.42 -23.97
CA ALA A 8 60.60 -2.97 -22.67
C ALA A 8 60.23 -1.82 -21.71
N HIS A 9 58.97 -1.44 -21.66
CA HIS A 9 58.43 -0.67 -20.53
C HIS A 9 57.69 -1.61 -19.59
N ALA A 10 58.31 -1.81 -18.42
CA ALA A 10 57.78 -2.56 -17.30
C ALA A 10 56.36 -2.07 -16.93
N HIS A 11 55.40 -2.99 -16.94
CA HIS A 11 54.11 -2.82 -16.30
C HIS A 11 54.30 -2.75 -14.78
N GLN A 12 54.46 -1.55 -14.23
CA GLN A 12 54.13 -1.33 -12.82
C GLN A 12 52.61 -1.36 -12.69
N MET A 13 52.08 -2.40 -12.02
CA MET A 13 50.67 -2.43 -11.65
C MET A 13 50.37 -1.25 -10.73
N PRO A 14 49.27 -0.50 -10.97
CA PRO A 14 48.95 0.66 -10.14
C PRO A 14 48.67 0.20 -8.71
N VAL A 15 49.46 0.74 -7.77
CA VAL A 15 49.26 0.56 -6.33
C VAL A 15 47.84 1.05 -6.01
N LYS A 16 46.94 0.12 -5.66
CA LYS A 16 45.59 0.43 -5.20
C LYS A 16 45.70 1.28 -3.93
N LYS A 17 45.56 2.60 -4.06
CA LYS A 17 45.42 3.51 -2.91
C LYS A 17 44.22 3.01 -2.10
N ARG A 18 44.48 2.45 -0.91
CA ARG A 18 43.42 2.12 0.05
C ARG A 18 42.63 3.39 0.30
N ARG A 19 41.35 3.39 -0.05
CA ARG A 19 40.44 4.50 0.25
C ARG A 19 40.50 4.73 1.77
N PRO A 20 40.68 5.97 2.23
CA PRO A 20 40.70 6.26 3.65
C PRO A 20 39.40 5.73 4.27
N LYS A 21 39.55 4.97 5.35
CA LYS A 21 38.43 4.43 6.13
C LYS A 21 37.65 5.65 6.63
N ARG A 22 36.47 5.89 6.06
CA ARG A 22 35.59 7.01 6.44
C ARG A 22 35.30 6.88 7.94
N THR A 23 35.94 7.70 8.75
CA THR A 23 35.63 7.93 10.16
C THR A 23 34.43 8.87 10.28
N GLY A 24 33.35 8.56 9.53
CA GLY A 24 32.06 9.21 9.68
C GLY A 24 31.19 8.27 10.52
N GLY A 25 30.94 8.65 11.77
CA GLY A 25 30.25 7.84 12.77
C GLY A 25 28.77 7.63 12.46
N GLY A 26 28.47 6.72 11.54
CA GLY A 26 27.14 6.17 11.30
C GLY A 26 27.17 4.65 11.44
N ASN A 27 26.10 4.06 11.96
CA ASN A 27 25.98 2.62 12.12
C ASN A 27 25.60 1.96 10.78
N GLY A 28 26.57 1.83 9.87
CA GLY A 28 26.34 1.30 8.53
C GLY A 28 25.79 -0.13 8.48
N GLY A 29 26.05 -0.92 9.53
CA GLY A 29 25.49 -2.27 9.67
C GLY A 29 23.97 -2.24 9.92
N GLU A 30 23.52 -1.33 10.78
CA GLU A 30 22.09 -1.16 11.09
C GLU A 30 21.31 -0.62 9.89
N PHE A 31 21.87 0.37 9.18
CA PHE A 31 21.29 0.84 7.92
C PHE A 31 21.12 -0.31 6.91
N ALA A 32 22.15 -1.14 6.72
CA ALA A 32 22.12 -2.25 5.77
C ALA A 32 21.04 -3.27 6.16
N ALA A 33 20.87 -3.57 7.44
CA ALA A 33 19.83 -4.48 7.93
C ALA A 33 18.42 -3.94 7.66
N ILE A 34 18.16 -2.66 7.95
CA ILE A 34 16.87 -2.01 7.68
C ILE A 34 16.62 -1.95 6.18
N ALA A 35 17.59 -1.51 5.38
CA ALA A 35 17.48 -1.42 3.93
C ALA A 35 17.16 -2.78 3.30
N HIS A 36 17.82 -3.85 3.74
CA HIS A 36 17.53 -5.21 3.29
C HIS A 36 16.08 -5.60 3.57
N ARG A 37 15.56 -5.32 4.78
CA ARG A 37 14.15 -5.56 5.11
C ARG A 37 13.20 -4.73 4.25
N ILE A 38 13.53 -3.47 3.93
CA ILE A 38 12.70 -2.62 3.05
C ILE A 38 12.68 -3.16 1.62
N TYR A 39 13.81 -3.65 1.10
CA TYR A 39 13.85 -4.23 -0.25
C TYR A 39 13.04 -5.53 -0.37
N GLN A 40 12.93 -6.29 0.73
CA GLN A 40 12.13 -7.52 0.79
C GLN A 40 10.64 -7.27 1.07
N ASP A 41 10.23 -6.04 1.40
CA ASP A 41 8.83 -5.72 1.64
C ASP A 41 8.09 -5.43 0.33
N ASP A 42 7.30 -6.40 -0.12
CA ASP A 42 6.49 -6.32 -1.34
C ASP A 42 5.38 -5.25 -1.26
N ARG A 43 5.02 -4.80 -0.05
CA ARG A 43 4.02 -3.73 0.14
C ARG A 43 4.59 -2.37 -0.26
N ALA A 44 5.92 -2.19 -0.16
CA ALA A 44 6.58 -0.94 -0.48
C ALA A 44 6.64 -0.72 -2.00
N ASP A 45 5.87 0.23 -2.51
CA ASP A 45 6.06 0.71 -3.88
C ASP A 45 7.31 1.60 -4.00
N THR A 46 7.62 2.07 -5.21
CA THR A 46 8.82 2.87 -5.46
C THR A 46 8.89 4.12 -4.57
N GLN A 47 7.77 4.80 -4.35
CA GLN A 47 7.73 6.04 -3.57
C GLN A 47 7.92 5.75 -2.07
N SER A 48 7.20 4.76 -1.57
CA SER A 48 7.30 4.32 -0.17
C SER A 48 8.71 3.83 0.15
N ARG A 49 9.31 3.03 -0.75
CA ARG A 49 10.68 2.53 -0.62
C ARG A 49 11.71 3.65 -0.55
N GLN A 50 11.59 4.68 -1.39
CA GLN A 50 12.47 5.85 -1.32
C GLN A 50 12.36 6.57 0.03
N LEU A 51 11.15 6.80 0.52
CA LEU A 51 10.91 7.46 1.80
C LEU A 51 11.48 6.64 2.98
N LEU A 52 11.22 5.33 3.01
CA LEU A 52 11.72 4.43 4.05
C LEU A 52 13.24 4.37 4.08
N LEU A 53 13.90 4.27 2.91
CA LEU A 53 15.37 4.26 2.83
C LEU A 53 15.98 5.60 3.26
N ALA A 54 15.35 6.72 2.89
CA ALA A 54 15.79 8.05 3.33
C ALA A 54 15.64 8.24 4.84
N ALA A 55 14.54 7.76 5.43
CA ALA A 55 14.34 7.75 6.88
C ALA A 55 15.37 6.86 7.59
N ALA A 56 15.61 5.64 7.08
CA ALA A 56 16.64 4.75 7.61
C ALA A 56 18.02 5.41 7.60
N TYR A 57 18.39 6.06 6.49
CA TYR A 57 19.64 6.81 6.38
C TYR A 57 19.71 7.95 7.40
N ALA A 58 18.65 8.76 7.51
CA ALA A 58 18.61 9.90 8.42
C ALA A 58 18.77 9.50 9.89
N ILE A 59 18.20 8.35 10.29
CA ILE A 59 18.24 7.88 11.67
C ILE A 59 19.57 7.20 12.03
N THR A 60 20.18 6.48 11.08
CA THR A 60 21.33 5.59 11.38
C THR A 60 22.69 6.12 10.92
N MET A 61 22.70 6.99 9.91
CA MET A 61 23.91 7.34 9.16
C MET A 61 24.12 8.84 8.96
N ALA A 62 23.05 9.63 8.93
CA ALA A 62 23.18 11.05 8.63
C ALA A 62 23.93 11.79 9.75
N PRO A 63 24.88 12.67 9.41
CA PRO A 63 25.46 13.57 10.39
C PRO A 63 24.41 14.64 10.73
N LEU A 64 23.76 14.49 11.88
CA LEU A 64 22.81 15.46 12.39
C LEU A 64 23.57 16.54 13.16
N ASP A 65 23.24 17.80 12.87
CA ASP A 65 23.80 18.99 13.52
C ASP A 65 22.69 20.01 13.79
N GLU A 66 23.05 21.20 14.28
CA GLU A 66 22.08 22.27 14.59
C GLU A 66 21.27 22.72 13.35
N ASP A 67 21.86 22.62 12.16
CA ASP A 67 21.23 23.02 10.90
C ASP A 67 20.50 21.86 10.21
N THR A 68 20.82 20.61 10.52
CA THR A 68 20.33 19.41 9.83
C THR A 68 19.65 18.45 10.80
N ASN A 69 18.37 18.70 11.05
CA ASN A 69 17.53 17.73 11.75
C ASN A 69 17.19 16.52 10.85
N VAL A 70 16.63 15.47 11.46
CA VAL A 70 16.24 14.21 10.79
C VAL A 70 15.41 14.46 9.54
N TRP A 71 14.40 15.34 9.60
CA TRP A 71 13.53 15.63 8.46
C TRP A 71 14.25 16.31 7.30
N ARG A 72 15.16 17.25 7.60
CA ARG A 72 16.01 17.88 6.58
C ARG A 72 16.97 16.86 5.98
N ALA A 73 17.53 15.95 6.77
CA ALA A 73 18.34 14.84 6.27
C ALA A 73 17.53 13.90 5.35
N ILE A 74 16.26 13.62 5.67
CA ILE A 74 15.35 12.84 4.81
C ILE A 74 15.13 13.57 3.47
N CYS A 75 14.79 14.86 3.49
CA CYS A 75 14.61 15.65 2.26
C CYS A 75 15.87 15.61 1.39
N ASN A 76 17.04 15.83 1.99
CA ASN A 76 18.33 15.81 1.30
C ASN A 76 18.64 14.43 0.70
N ALA A 77 18.28 13.34 1.39
CA ALA A 77 18.53 11.97 0.93
C ALA A 77 17.60 11.56 -0.23
N ILE A 78 16.34 12.01 -0.24
CA ILE A 78 15.43 11.78 -1.38
C ILE A 78 15.84 12.67 -2.57
N GLY A 79 16.40 13.84 -2.29
CA GLY A 79 16.96 14.76 -3.29
C GLY A 79 15.96 15.80 -3.79
N PRO A 80 16.25 16.45 -4.94
CA PRO A 80 15.53 17.65 -5.39
C PRO A 80 14.02 17.49 -5.55
N SER A 81 13.53 16.26 -5.77
CA SER A 81 12.10 15.96 -5.88
C SER A 81 11.30 16.17 -4.58
N VAL A 82 12.00 16.36 -3.45
CA VAL A 82 11.44 16.60 -2.11
C VAL A 82 12.26 17.72 -1.43
N ALA A 83 12.76 18.68 -2.22
CA ALA A 83 13.63 19.75 -1.72
C ALA A 83 12.94 20.66 -0.69
N ASP A 84 11.59 20.69 -0.68
CA ASP A 84 10.81 21.49 0.24
C ASP A 84 9.90 20.64 1.16
N TRP A 85 9.33 21.30 2.16
CA TRP A 85 8.42 20.67 3.11
C TRP A 85 7.14 20.13 2.46
N ASN A 86 6.69 20.71 1.35
CA ASN A 86 5.50 20.22 0.63
C ASN A 86 5.76 18.88 -0.05
N GLY A 87 6.94 18.72 -0.65
CA GLY A 87 7.40 17.44 -1.19
C GLY A 87 7.43 16.36 -0.12
N LEU A 88 8.01 16.64 1.05
CA LEU A 88 8.06 15.68 2.16
C LEU A 88 6.66 15.35 2.66
N ARG A 89 5.81 16.37 2.82
CA ARG A 89 4.42 16.23 3.21
C ARG A 89 3.67 15.29 2.26
N SER A 90 3.88 15.43 0.96
CA SER A 90 3.30 14.55 -0.06
C SER A 90 3.76 13.09 0.06
N ARG A 91 5.05 12.87 0.35
CA ARG A 91 5.60 11.52 0.58
C ARG A 91 5.02 10.86 1.83
N ILE A 92 4.94 11.58 2.93
CA ILE A 92 4.32 11.06 4.16
C ILE A 92 2.83 10.80 3.93
N ARG A 93 2.15 11.67 3.17
CA ARG A 93 0.75 11.47 2.79
C ARG A 93 0.54 10.19 1.96
N HIS A 94 1.49 9.84 1.10
CA HIS A 94 1.44 8.59 0.33
C HIS A 94 1.49 7.35 1.22
N ASP A 95 2.19 7.42 2.35
CA ASP A 95 2.23 6.35 3.36
C ASP A 95 1.01 6.36 4.30
N LEU A 96 -0.03 7.17 4.06
CA LEU A 96 -1.21 7.14 4.93
C LEU A 96 -1.88 5.76 4.92
N PRO A 97 -2.15 5.18 6.11
CA PRO A 97 -3.00 4.00 6.24
C PRO A 97 -4.35 4.23 5.58
N CYS A 98 -4.60 3.49 4.49
CA CYS A 98 -5.86 3.57 3.78
C CYS A 98 -6.20 2.28 3.05
N TYR A 99 -7.48 2.12 2.77
CA TYR A 99 -7.96 1.13 1.82
C TYR A 99 -8.00 1.74 0.42
N LEU A 100 -7.28 1.13 -0.50
CA LEU A 100 -7.32 1.43 -1.93
C LEU A 100 -8.21 0.37 -2.61
N PRO A 101 -9.34 0.78 -3.21
CA PRO A 101 -10.22 -0.16 -3.90
C PRO A 101 -9.55 -0.75 -5.16
N PRO A 102 -10.06 -1.86 -5.71
CA PRO A 102 -9.40 -2.59 -6.81
C PRO A 102 -9.17 -1.78 -8.09
N ASP A 103 -9.93 -0.70 -8.30
CA ASP A 103 -9.77 0.22 -9.42
C ASP A 103 -8.67 1.27 -9.21
N HIS A 104 -8.06 1.33 -8.02
CA HIS A 104 -7.08 2.35 -7.65
C HIS A 104 -5.64 2.04 -8.11
N ARG A 105 -5.25 0.75 -8.16
CA ARG A 105 -4.09 0.30 -8.93
C ARG A 105 -4.63 -0.34 -10.19
N TRP A 106 -4.21 0.13 -11.35
CA TRP A 106 -4.53 -0.48 -12.64
C TRP A 106 -4.13 -1.97 -12.61
N GLY A 107 -5.09 -2.82 -12.34
CA GLY A 107 -4.93 -4.26 -12.25
C GLY A 107 -5.25 -4.94 -13.59
N SER A 108 -4.67 -6.13 -13.78
CA SER A 108 -4.90 -7.03 -14.92
C SER A 108 -6.32 -7.63 -15.00
N ASP A 109 -7.26 -7.19 -14.14
CA ASP A 109 -8.64 -7.68 -14.18
C ASP A 109 -9.29 -7.28 -15.51
N ARG A 110 -9.57 -8.30 -16.32
CA ARG A 110 -10.22 -8.17 -17.63
C ARG A 110 -11.61 -7.54 -17.53
N LEU A 111 -12.24 -7.57 -16.34
CA LEU A 111 -13.55 -6.98 -16.09
C LEU A 111 -13.50 -5.56 -15.51
N ASN A 112 -12.32 -5.00 -15.26
CA ASN A 112 -12.22 -3.63 -14.78
C ASN A 112 -12.78 -2.65 -15.83
N GLN A 113 -13.76 -1.84 -15.44
CA GLN A 113 -14.50 -0.92 -16.33
C GLN A 113 -15.15 -1.61 -17.55
N ARG A 114 -15.51 -2.90 -17.43
CA ARG A 114 -16.20 -3.67 -18.47
C ARG A 114 -17.54 -4.17 -17.97
N CYS A 115 -18.55 -4.02 -18.81
CA CYS A 115 -19.90 -4.44 -18.49
C CYS A 115 -20.00 -5.95 -18.20
N ARG A 116 -20.45 -6.29 -16.99
CA ARG A 116 -20.71 -7.65 -16.51
C ARG A 116 -22.11 -8.17 -16.85
N GLY A 117 -22.93 -7.35 -17.51
CA GLY A 117 -24.24 -7.75 -17.99
C GLY A 117 -24.14 -8.97 -18.92
N PRO A 118 -25.15 -9.85 -18.92
CA PRO A 118 -25.11 -11.08 -19.70
C PRO A 118 -25.07 -10.76 -21.19
N ARG A 119 -24.47 -11.67 -21.93
CA ARG A 119 -24.39 -11.55 -23.38
C ARG A 119 -25.36 -12.50 -24.07
N VAL A 120 -26.13 -11.95 -25.02
CA VAL A 120 -27.12 -12.72 -25.80
C VAL A 120 -26.52 -13.36 -27.07
N ARG A 121 -25.55 -12.71 -27.72
CA ARG A 121 -24.95 -13.18 -28.99
C ARG A 121 -23.44 -13.21 -28.89
N MET A 122 -22.77 -14.21 -29.47
CA MET A 122 -21.31 -14.36 -29.45
C MET A 122 -20.55 -13.14 -30.04
N HIS A 123 -19.30 -12.93 -29.62
CA HIS A 123 -18.39 -11.91 -30.18
C HIS A 123 -17.89 -12.30 -31.55
N PRO A 124 -17.81 -11.33 -32.48
CA PRO A 124 -17.10 -11.53 -33.75
C PRO A 124 -15.66 -12.03 -33.59
N ASP A 125 -14.98 -11.62 -32.50
CA ASP A 125 -13.57 -11.96 -32.22
C ASP A 125 -13.32 -13.46 -31.88
N GLY A 126 -14.33 -14.33 -32.00
CA GLY A 126 -14.18 -15.78 -31.90
C GLY A 126 -14.30 -16.34 -30.47
N PRO A 127 -14.28 -17.67 -30.30
CA PRO A 127 -14.58 -18.35 -29.04
C PRO A 127 -13.59 -18.05 -27.91
N ASP A 128 -12.34 -17.73 -28.25
CA ASP A 128 -11.29 -17.46 -27.28
C ASP A 128 -11.35 -16.04 -26.69
N ASP A 129 -12.24 -15.19 -27.20
CA ASP A 129 -12.48 -13.87 -26.63
C ASP A 129 -13.05 -13.99 -25.20
N PHE A 130 -12.48 -13.24 -24.26
CA PHE A 130 -12.88 -13.32 -22.85
C PHE A 130 -14.38 -13.05 -22.63
N ARG A 131 -15.01 -12.23 -23.48
CA ARG A 131 -16.45 -11.92 -23.40
C ARG A 131 -17.29 -13.13 -23.73
N ASN A 132 -16.80 -13.99 -24.64
CA ASN A 132 -17.44 -15.24 -24.99
C ASN A 132 -17.21 -16.30 -23.92
N GLN A 133 -15.98 -16.47 -23.46
CA GLN A 133 -15.63 -17.41 -22.39
C GLN A 133 -16.43 -17.13 -21.10
N MET A 134 -16.52 -15.85 -20.71
CA MET A 134 -17.22 -15.43 -19.50
C MET A 134 -18.72 -15.16 -19.72
N LYS A 135 -19.22 -15.23 -20.96
CA LYS A 135 -20.61 -14.92 -21.36
C LYS A 135 -21.10 -13.53 -20.90
N VAL A 136 -20.19 -12.55 -20.89
CA VAL A 136 -20.47 -11.16 -20.49
C VAL A 136 -20.45 -10.22 -21.67
N CYS A 137 -21.13 -9.09 -21.54
CA CYS A 137 -21.18 -8.04 -22.54
C CYS A 137 -19.78 -7.47 -22.85
N GLY A 138 -19.02 -7.11 -21.82
CA GLY A 138 -17.65 -6.59 -21.94
C GLY A 138 -17.51 -5.21 -22.57
N GLU A 139 -18.61 -4.49 -22.77
CA GLU A 139 -18.59 -3.10 -23.26
C GLU A 139 -17.88 -2.19 -22.25
N LYS A 140 -17.12 -1.20 -22.72
CA LYS A 140 -16.48 -0.23 -21.82
C LYS A 140 -17.54 0.59 -21.10
N THR A 141 -17.39 0.80 -19.80
CA THR A 141 -18.37 1.56 -19.01
C THR A 141 -17.79 2.10 -17.71
N HIS A 142 -18.50 3.05 -17.12
CA HIS A 142 -18.15 3.69 -15.85
C HIS A 142 -19.20 3.48 -14.75
N ASP A 143 -20.45 3.17 -15.11
CA ASP A 143 -21.49 2.93 -14.12
C ASP A 143 -21.22 1.62 -13.39
N LYS A 144 -21.25 1.67 -12.06
CA LYS A 144 -20.91 0.52 -11.21
C LYS A 144 -21.78 0.41 -9.97
N VAL A 145 -21.92 -0.82 -9.52
CA VAL A 145 -22.35 -1.18 -8.17
C VAL A 145 -21.12 -1.63 -7.39
N VAL A 146 -20.97 -1.12 -6.17
CA VAL A 146 -19.92 -1.58 -5.26
C VAL A 146 -20.51 -2.65 -4.37
N GLU A 147 -19.94 -3.85 -4.38
CA GLU A 147 -20.20 -4.88 -3.38
C GLU A 147 -19.11 -4.83 -2.31
N LYS A 148 -19.50 -4.81 -1.04
CA LYS A 148 -18.58 -4.86 0.09
C LYS A 148 -18.54 -6.28 0.64
N ASP A 149 -17.33 -6.79 0.81
CA ASP A 149 -17.09 -8.06 1.47
C ASP A 149 -17.53 -7.97 2.95
N PRO A 150 -18.35 -8.91 3.44
CA PRO A 150 -18.96 -8.82 4.77
C PRO A 150 -17.95 -9.02 5.91
N ILE A 151 -16.76 -9.57 5.64
CA ILE A 151 -15.75 -9.88 6.65
C ILE A 151 -14.71 -8.75 6.73
N THR A 152 -14.19 -8.34 5.58
CA THR A 152 -13.06 -7.41 5.44
C THR A 152 -13.50 -5.99 5.12
N GLY A 153 -14.74 -5.79 4.67
CA GLY A 153 -15.22 -4.52 4.14
C GLY A 153 -14.63 -4.14 2.78
N TRP A 154 -13.79 -4.99 2.17
CA TRP A 154 -13.19 -4.71 0.86
C TRP A 154 -14.23 -4.61 -0.23
N HIS A 155 -13.96 -3.76 -1.21
CA HIS A 155 -14.87 -3.45 -2.31
C HIS A 155 -14.59 -4.33 -3.52
N THR A 156 -15.64 -4.79 -4.18
CA THR A 156 -15.65 -5.34 -5.53
C THR A 156 -16.54 -4.45 -6.41
N ASN A 157 -16.01 -3.98 -7.53
CA ASN A 157 -16.76 -3.13 -8.46
C ASN A 157 -17.42 -4.00 -9.56
N HIS A 158 -18.75 -3.91 -9.67
CA HIS A 158 -19.52 -4.52 -10.74
C HIS A 158 -19.98 -3.46 -11.73
N PHE A 159 -19.37 -3.46 -12.92
CA PHE A 159 -19.63 -2.46 -13.95
C PHE A 159 -20.76 -2.89 -14.89
N PHE A 160 -21.63 -1.96 -15.30
CA PHE A 160 -22.71 -2.22 -16.26
C PHE A 160 -22.87 -1.06 -17.25
N CYS A 161 -23.02 -1.37 -18.54
CA CYS A 161 -23.33 -0.34 -19.55
C CYS A 161 -24.82 0.02 -19.54
N ALA A 162 -25.18 1.11 -20.21
CA ALA A 162 -26.57 1.59 -20.29
C ALA A 162 -27.58 0.51 -20.75
N ARG A 163 -27.17 -0.42 -21.62
CA ARG A 163 -28.03 -1.55 -22.07
C ARG A 163 -28.36 -2.55 -20.96
N HIS A 164 -27.54 -2.60 -19.91
CA HIS A 164 -27.70 -3.53 -18.78
C HIS A 164 -28.03 -2.79 -17.49
N ARG A 165 -28.74 -1.66 -17.59
CA ARG A 165 -29.15 -0.86 -16.42
C ARG A 165 -30.06 -1.63 -15.47
N ASP A 166 -30.92 -2.49 -16.00
CA ASP A 166 -31.78 -3.35 -15.16
C ASP A 166 -30.96 -4.37 -14.35
N HIS A 167 -29.83 -4.83 -14.89
CA HIS A 167 -28.90 -5.67 -14.13
C HIS A 167 -28.20 -4.86 -13.05
N LEU A 168 -27.77 -3.63 -13.36
CA LEU A 168 -27.19 -2.72 -12.38
C LEU A 168 -28.12 -2.57 -11.17
N HIS A 169 -29.39 -2.25 -11.41
CA HIS A 169 -30.37 -2.08 -10.32
C HIS A 169 -30.56 -3.39 -9.53
N ARG A 170 -30.74 -4.53 -10.20
CA ARG A 170 -30.88 -5.82 -9.52
C ARG A 170 -29.68 -6.18 -8.64
N VAL A 171 -28.47 -5.96 -9.14
CA VAL A 171 -27.26 -6.21 -8.33
C VAL A 171 -27.18 -5.22 -7.18
N ALA A 172 -27.54 -3.95 -7.38
CA ALA A 172 -27.59 -2.96 -6.30
C ALA A 172 -28.55 -3.37 -5.19
N ASP A 173 -29.75 -3.83 -5.53
CA ASP A 173 -30.75 -4.32 -4.57
C ASP A 173 -30.23 -5.56 -3.84
N GLN A 174 -29.59 -6.49 -4.55
CA GLN A 174 -29.04 -7.72 -3.97
C GLN A 174 -27.94 -7.43 -2.92
N VAL A 175 -27.07 -6.45 -3.16
CA VAL A 175 -25.96 -6.16 -2.25
C VAL A 175 -26.30 -5.10 -1.20
N ALA A 176 -27.48 -4.50 -1.23
CA ALA A 176 -27.84 -3.36 -0.38
C ALA A 176 -27.73 -3.69 1.12
N GLU A 177 -28.36 -4.79 1.55
CA GLU A 177 -28.35 -5.21 2.96
C GLU A 177 -26.95 -5.61 3.43
N GLN A 178 -26.23 -6.40 2.63
CA GLN A 178 -24.84 -6.79 2.91
C GLN A 178 -23.94 -5.56 3.06
N ASN A 179 -24.04 -4.61 2.12
CA ASN A 179 -23.24 -3.39 2.14
C ASN A 179 -23.52 -2.48 3.33
N ALA A 180 -24.76 -2.49 3.82
CA ALA A 180 -25.15 -1.76 5.01
C ALA A 180 -24.57 -2.40 6.28
N ALA A 181 -24.48 -3.73 6.32
CA ALA A 181 -23.93 -4.50 7.44
C ALA A 181 -22.40 -4.63 7.42
N ALA A 182 -21.76 -4.44 6.26
CA ALA A 182 -20.32 -4.64 6.10
C ALA A 182 -19.48 -3.68 6.98
N PRO A 183 -18.37 -4.16 7.57
CA PRO A 183 -17.49 -3.33 8.38
C PRO A 183 -16.72 -2.32 7.51
N PRO A 184 -16.08 -1.31 8.12
CA PRO A 184 -15.10 -0.48 7.41
C PRO A 184 -13.99 -1.35 6.81
N PRO A 185 -13.50 -1.01 5.60
CA PRO A 185 -12.50 -1.82 4.91
C PRO A 185 -11.19 -1.91 5.70
N VAL A 186 -10.61 -3.11 5.76
CA VAL A 186 -9.23 -3.31 6.22
C VAL A 186 -8.28 -2.52 5.31
N PRO A 187 -7.35 -1.71 5.82
CA PRO A 187 -6.35 -1.03 5.01
C PRO A 187 -5.49 -2.02 4.22
N ASN A 188 -5.07 -1.62 3.02
CA ASN A 188 -4.21 -2.43 2.15
C ASN A 188 -3.06 -1.62 1.54
N SER A 189 -2.88 -0.37 1.98
CA SER A 189 -1.83 0.53 1.51
C SER A 189 -1.40 1.51 2.61
N GLY A 190 -0.15 1.96 2.54
CA GLY A 190 0.48 2.85 3.52
C GLY A 190 0.80 2.14 4.83
N GLY A 191 1.00 2.91 5.89
CA GLY A 191 1.29 2.42 7.24
C GLY A 191 2.64 1.75 7.39
N LEU A 192 3.56 1.95 6.44
CA LEU A 192 4.86 1.30 6.45
C LEU A 192 5.84 2.03 7.36
N LEU A 193 5.83 3.36 7.44
CA LEU A 193 6.74 4.09 8.33
C LEU A 193 6.66 3.60 9.80
N PRO A 194 5.47 3.43 10.41
CA PRO A 194 5.31 2.83 11.74
C PRO A 194 5.82 1.40 11.87
N SER A 195 5.94 0.64 10.78
CA SER A 195 6.49 -0.74 10.82
C SER A 195 8.01 -0.76 11.00
N TYR A 196 8.70 0.33 10.67
CA TYR A 196 10.17 0.41 10.69
C TYR A 196 10.71 1.34 11.77
N PHE A 197 9.99 2.40 12.13
CA PHE A 197 10.52 3.45 12.98
C PHE A 197 9.49 3.83 14.05
N ASP A 198 9.96 4.06 15.27
CA ASP A 198 9.13 4.51 16.38
C ASP A 198 9.02 6.04 16.39
N SER A 199 7.79 6.56 16.44
CA SER A 199 7.47 7.99 16.43
C SER A 199 5.98 8.23 16.70
N ASP A 200 5.60 9.49 16.95
CA ASP A 200 4.19 9.90 16.94
C ASP A 200 3.68 10.04 15.50
N TRP A 201 3.44 8.88 14.88
CA TRP A 201 2.95 8.79 13.50
C TRP A 201 1.54 9.34 13.34
N LEU A 202 0.70 9.31 14.39
CA LEU A 202 -0.64 9.89 14.31
C LEU A 202 -0.56 11.40 14.10
N TRP A 203 0.28 12.08 14.88
CA TRP A 203 0.53 13.51 14.69
C TRP A 203 1.14 13.78 13.31
N MET A 204 2.15 12.98 12.91
CA MET A 204 2.84 13.17 11.64
C MET A 204 1.90 13.03 10.43
N TYR A 205 1.02 12.02 10.45
CA TYR A 205 0.02 11.82 9.40
C TYR A 205 -1.03 12.93 9.38
N ARG A 206 -1.45 13.42 10.55
CA ARG A 206 -2.35 14.59 10.66
C ARG A 206 -1.70 15.87 10.13
N TRP A 207 -0.41 16.07 10.42
CA TRP A 207 0.36 17.17 9.84
C TRP A 207 0.46 17.01 8.31
N ALA A 208 0.68 15.79 7.82
CA ALA A 208 0.84 15.53 6.39
C ALA A 208 -0.44 15.73 5.56
N THR A 209 -1.61 15.49 6.15
CA THR A 209 -2.90 15.68 5.47
C THR A 209 -3.47 17.08 5.69
N THR A 210 -4.10 17.65 4.66
CA THR A 210 -4.98 18.84 4.77
C THR A 210 -6.46 18.46 4.80
N GLN A 211 -6.77 17.18 4.57
CA GLN A 211 -8.13 16.65 4.48
C GLN A 211 -8.54 15.94 5.76
N ALA A 212 -9.84 15.69 5.91
CA ALA A 212 -10.46 14.88 6.96
C ALA A 212 -10.09 13.39 6.84
N TRP A 213 -8.80 13.07 6.83
CA TRP A 213 -8.33 11.71 7.00
C TRP A 213 -8.55 11.32 8.45
N GLU A 214 -9.24 10.20 8.66
CA GLU A 214 -9.33 9.55 9.95
C GLU A 214 -8.46 8.30 9.96
N PRO A 215 -7.73 8.03 11.05
CA PRO A 215 -6.95 6.81 11.16
C PRO A 215 -7.89 5.58 11.13
N PRO A 216 -7.43 4.42 10.62
CA PRO A 216 -8.21 3.18 10.65
C PRO A 216 -8.47 2.72 12.09
N LYS A 217 -9.57 3.20 12.70
CA LYS A 217 -9.85 3.03 14.14
C LYS A 217 -9.84 1.58 14.60
N ALA A 218 -10.22 0.64 13.74
CA ALA A 218 -10.31 -0.78 14.06
C ALA A 218 -8.99 -1.55 13.88
N TYR A 219 -8.02 -1.00 13.13
CA TYR A 219 -6.83 -1.72 12.66
C TYR A 219 -5.51 -1.04 13.03
N GLY A 220 -5.55 0.21 13.51
CA GLY A 220 -4.34 0.96 13.85
C GLY A 220 -3.61 1.52 12.62
N LEU A 221 -2.43 2.09 12.86
CA LEU A 221 -1.63 2.77 11.84
C LEU A 221 -0.59 1.89 11.15
N ARG A 222 -0.15 0.82 11.83
CA ARG A 222 0.99 0.01 11.40
C ARG A 222 0.54 -1.11 10.47
N ALA A 223 1.15 -1.20 9.30
CA ALA A 223 0.79 -2.17 8.29
C ALA A 223 1.01 -3.63 8.73
N ASP A 224 1.95 -3.88 9.64
CA ASP A 224 2.24 -5.24 10.15
C ASP A 224 1.11 -5.77 11.06
N ASP A 225 0.29 -4.89 11.63
CA ASP A 225 -0.77 -5.26 12.57
C ASP A 225 -2.11 -5.50 11.86
N TRP A 226 -2.19 -5.24 10.55
CA TRP A 226 -3.42 -5.42 9.78
C TRP A 226 -3.61 -6.90 9.42
N PRO A 227 -4.84 -7.43 9.56
CA PRO A 227 -5.13 -8.80 9.17
C PRO A 227 -4.96 -8.95 7.65
N VAL A 228 -4.26 -10.00 7.20
CA VAL A 228 -4.17 -10.33 5.77
C VAL A 228 -5.36 -11.19 5.38
N PRO A 229 -6.29 -10.71 4.53
CA PRO A 229 -7.46 -11.48 4.15
C PRO A 229 -7.10 -12.83 3.53
N GLY A 230 -7.76 -13.89 4.01
CA GLY A 230 -7.51 -15.28 3.59
C GLY A 230 -6.35 -15.97 4.30
N ARG A 231 -5.61 -15.27 5.17
CA ARG A 231 -4.57 -15.88 6.03
C ARG A 231 -4.87 -15.68 7.52
N ASP A 232 -5.22 -14.45 7.90
CA ASP A 232 -5.45 -14.10 9.30
C ASP A 232 -6.93 -13.90 9.60
N PRO A 233 -7.40 -14.26 10.80
CA PRO A 233 -8.75 -13.92 11.22
C PRO A 233 -8.88 -12.41 11.34
N VAL A 234 -9.82 -11.81 10.61
CA VAL A 234 -10.15 -10.39 10.76
C VAL A 234 -10.79 -10.20 12.14
N PRO A 235 -10.30 -9.28 13.00
CA PRO A 235 -10.87 -9.06 14.31
C PRO A 235 -12.36 -8.72 14.21
N GLN A 236 -13.22 -9.64 14.65
CA GLN A 236 -14.64 -9.33 14.76
C GLN A 236 -14.82 -8.32 15.89
N LYS A 237 -15.40 -7.15 15.59
CA LYS A 237 -15.81 -6.22 16.64
C LYS A 237 -16.72 -6.97 17.61
N ALA A 238 -16.32 -7.08 18.87
CA ALA A 238 -17.13 -7.68 19.91
C ALA A 238 -18.48 -6.95 19.97
N ARG A 239 -19.54 -7.60 19.47
CA ARG A 239 -20.91 -7.14 19.70
C ARG A 239 -21.22 -7.45 21.15
N LEU A 240 -21.02 -6.47 22.03
CA LEU A 240 -21.51 -6.54 23.41
C LEU A 240 -23.03 -6.71 23.35
N ARG A 241 -23.51 -7.94 23.57
CA ARG A 241 -24.92 -8.23 23.81
C ARG A 241 -25.14 -8.11 25.31
N LEU A 242 -25.98 -7.16 25.72
CA LEU A 242 -26.50 -7.07 27.07
C LEU A 242 -27.24 -8.38 27.39
N VAL A 243 -26.69 -9.18 28.30
CA VAL A 243 -27.39 -10.32 28.90
C VAL A 243 -28.26 -9.74 30.02
N LEU A 244 -29.56 -9.63 29.78
CA LEU A 244 -30.53 -9.34 30.84
C LEU A 244 -30.78 -10.63 31.63
N GLY A 245 -29.93 -10.91 32.61
CA GLY A 245 -30.12 -11.98 33.59
C GLY A 245 -30.51 -11.39 34.95
N GLY A 246 -31.78 -11.03 35.12
CA GLY A 246 -32.38 -10.75 36.42
C GLY A 246 -32.81 -12.07 37.06
N GLY A 247 -32.24 -12.40 38.21
CA GLY A 247 -32.40 -13.71 38.84
C GLY A 247 -33.72 -13.90 39.57
N ASP A 248 -34.29 -15.09 39.42
CA ASP A 248 -35.21 -15.69 40.38
C ASP A 248 -34.42 -16.73 41.18
N LEU A 249 -33.91 -16.32 42.35
CA LEU A 249 -33.57 -17.25 43.42
C LEU A 249 -34.86 -17.55 44.17
N GLY A 250 -35.54 -18.62 43.74
CA GLY A 250 -36.70 -19.17 44.44
C GLY A 250 -36.36 -19.54 45.88
N GLY A 251 -37.20 -19.06 46.79
CA GLY A 251 -37.02 -19.12 48.24
C GLY A 251 -36.94 -20.54 48.79
N ALA A 252 -36.08 -20.67 49.79
CA ALA A 252 -36.13 -21.74 50.76
C ALA A 252 -37.11 -21.32 51.88
N GLU A 253 -38.22 -22.04 52.01
CA GLU A 253 -38.82 -22.47 53.28
C GLU A 253 -39.46 -23.84 53.08
#